data_AF-A0A7C2QN82-F1
#
_entry.id   AF-A0A7C2QN82-F1
#
_cell.length_a   1.000
_cell.length_b   1.000
_cell.length_c   1.000
_cell.angle_alpha   90.00
_cell.angle_beta   90.00
_cell.angle_gamma   90.00
#
_symmetry.space_group_name_H-M   'P 1'
#
loop_
_entity.id
_entity.type
_entity.pdbx_description
1 polymer ?
#
loop_
_entity_poly.entity_id
_entity_poly.type
_entity_poly.pdbx_seq_one_letter_code
_entity_poly.pdbx_strand_id
1 'polypeptide(L)'
;MIVPLLSGALAAASAALLRLLKGRPQGEELEAFALALVLAFIDAFMLAYIAPFYQAFAAKLTFHLFAYTLLASLTAVLYAAYRAVTDLKVYAVAMTPWFYILALILVSRILRTAVIFIW
;
A
#
# COMPACT_ATOMS: atom_id res chain seq x y z
N MET A 1 -8.07 14.26 8.64
CA MET A 1 -7.41 12.94 8.49
C MET A 1 -8.35 11.74 8.65
N ILE A 2 -9.67 11.93 8.79
CA ILE A 2 -10.59 10.81 9.05
C ILE A 2 -10.76 9.87 7.83
N VAL A 3 -10.85 10.41 6.61
CA VAL A 3 -11.06 9.63 5.39
C VAL A 3 -9.91 8.64 5.11
N PRO A 4 -8.62 9.04 5.17
CA PRO A 4 -7.52 8.09 5.05
C PRO A 4 -7.53 6.98 6.10
N LEU A 5 -7.79 7.32 7.37
CA LEU A 5 -7.86 6.34 8.46
C LEU A 5 -8.97 5.31 8.23
N LEU A 6 -10.16 5.76 7.85
CA LEU A 6 -11.29 4.88 7.54
C LEU A 6 -11.01 4.00 6.31
N SER A 7 -10.34 4.55 5.29
CA SER A 7 -9.95 3.78 4.09
C SER A 7 -8.97 2.67 4.43
N GLY A 8 -7.93 2.99 5.23
CA GLY A 8 -6.99 2.00 5.73
C GLY A 8 -7.66 0.92 6.58
N ALA A 9 -8.50 1.33 7.55
CA ALA A 9 -9.23 0.40 8.41
C ALA A 9 -10.15 -0.54 7.61
N LEU A 10 -10.85 0.00 6.61
CA LEU A 10 -11.73 -0.79 5.73
C LEU A 10 -10.94 -1.81 4.90
N ALA A 11 -9.78 -1.43 4.36
CA ALA A 11 -8.94 -2.33 3.59
C ALA A 11 -8.35 -3.45 4.46
N ALA A 12 -7.86 -3.13 5.66
CA ALA A 12 -7.38 -4.12 6.61
C ALA A 12 -8.50 -5.08 7.07
N ALA A 13 -9.70 -4.54 7.36
CA ALA A 13 -10.87 -5.36 7.70
C ALA A 13 -11.28 -6.27 6.54
N SER A 14 -11.17 -5.79 5.30
CA SER A 14 -11.43 -6.59 4.11
C SER A 14 -10.39 -7.71 3.94
N ALA A 15 -9.11 -7.43 4.12
CA ALA A 15 -8.06 -8.45 4.15
C ALA A 15 -8.29 -9.49 5.26
N ALA A 16 -8.67 -9.03 6.46
CA ALA A 16 -9.04 -9.89 7.58
C ALA A 16 -10.21 -10.82 7.23
N LEU A 17 -11.29 -10.26 6.70
CA LEU A 17 -12.46 -11.02 6.31
C LEU A 17 -12.11 -12.06 5.24
N LEU A 18 -11.41 -11.65 4.17
CA LEU A 18 -10.99 -12.55 3.09
C LEU A 18 -10.13 -13.70 3.61
N ARG A 19 -9.21 -13.43 4.54
CA ARG A 19 -8.37 -14.48 5.14
C ARG A 19 -9.17 -15.39 6.06
N LEU A 20 -10.04 -14.83 6.91
CA LEU A 20 -10.82 -15.61 7.88
C LEU A 20 -11.85 -16.51 7.19
N LEU A 21 -12.36 -16.14 6.01
CA LEU A 21 -13.17 -17.02 5.15
C LEU A 21 -12.42 -18.29 4.71
N LYS A 22 -11.09 -18.31 4.77
CA LYS A 22 -10.25 -19.49 4.50
C LYS A 22 -9.87 -20.26 5.76
N GLY A 23 -10.29 -19.79 6.94
CA GLY A 23 -9.93 -20.37 8.23
C GLY A 23 -9.00 -19.45 9.03
N ARG A 24 -8.77 -19.83 10.29
CA ARG A 24 -7.92 -19.06 11.20
C ARG A 24 -6.44 -19.33 10.89
N PRO A 25 -5.60 -18.30 10.73
CA PRO A 25 -4.16 -18.48 10.53
C PRO A 25 -3.51 -19.12 11.77
N GLN A 26 -2.54 -20.02 11.56
CA GLN A 26 -1.76 -20.65 12.62
C GLN A 26 -0.25 -20.65 12.30
N GLY A 27 0.60 -20.56 13.34
CA GLY A 27 2.06 -20.61 13.15
C GLY A 27 2.58 -19.49 12.24
N GLU A 28 3.40 -19.86 11.25
CA GLU A 28 4.00 -18.94 10.26
C GLU A 28 2.95 -18.16 9.44
N GLU A 29 1.72 -18.68 9.32
CA GLU A 29 0.64 -17.98 8.62
C GLU A 29 0.22 -16.67 9.31
N LEU A 30 0.50 -16.54 10.60
CA LEU A 30 0.22 -15.32 11.36
C LEU A 30 1.07 -14.15 10.91
N GLU A 31 2.32 -14.40 10.50
CA GLU A 31 3.22 -13.36 10.01
C GLU A 31 2.75 -12.81 8.67
N ALA A 32 2.46 -13.70 7.72
CA ALA A 32 1.87 -13.36 6.43
C ALA A 32 0.53 -12.63 6.61
N PHE A 33 -0.29 -13.07 7.57
CA PHE A 33 -1.55 -12.42 7.88
C PHE A 33 -1.35 -11.00 8.44
N ALA A 34 -0.45 -10.83 9.42
CA ALA A 34 -0.16 -9.53 10.00
C ALA A 34 0.38 -8.55 8.94
N LEU A 35 1.27 -9.01 8.07
CA LEU A 35 1.76 -8.21 6.94
C LEU A 35 0.63 -7.83 5.98
N ALA A 36 -0.29 -8.74 5.68
CA ALA A 36 -1.44 -8.44 4.84
C ALA A 36 -2.30 -7.32 5.43
N LEU A 37 -2.56 -7.35 6.74
CA LEU A 37 -3.35 -6.31 7.43
C LEU A 37 -2.64 -4.95 7.39
N VAL A 38 -1.35 -4.94 7.71
CA VAL A 38 -0.56 -3.70 7.74
C VAL A 38 -0.45 -3.11 6.34
N LEU A 39 -0.09 -3.91 5.33
CA LEU A 39 0.07 -3.44 3.95
C LEU A 39 -1.26 -2.94 3.38
N ALA A 40 -2.35 -3.67 3.57
CA ALA A 40 -3.67 -3.23 3.13
C ALA A 40 -4.07 -1.90 3.78
N PHE A 41 -3.78 -1.74 5.09
CA PHE A 41 -4.04 -0.48 5.79
C PHE A 41 -3.24 0.68 5.19
N ILE A 42 -1.93 0.55 5.10
CA ILE A 42 -1.05 1.66 4.69
C ILE A 42 -1.29 2.04 3.23
N ASP A 43 -1.54 1.07 2.34
CA ASP A 43 -1.74 1.35 0.92
C ASP A 43 -3.06 2.11 0.70
N ALA A 44 -4.15 1.65 1.31
CA ALA A 44 -5.45 2.31 1.19
C ALA A 44 -5.47 3.66 1.91
N PHE A 45 -4.79 3.77 3.07
CA PHE A 45 -4.57 5.06 3.73
C PHE A 45 -3.87 6.04 2.80
N MET A 46 -2.78 5.60 2.16
CA MET A 46 -1.96 6.46 1.32
C MET A 46 -2.70 6.90 0.07
N LEU A 47 -3.43 5.99 -0.59
CA LEU A 47 -4.30 6.31 -1.73
C LEU A 47 -5.34 7.38 -1.38
N ALA A 48 -6.04 7.22 -0.27
CA ALA A 48 -7.01 8.20 0.21
C ALA A 48 -6.37 9.51 0.65
N TYR A 49 -5.14 9.47 1.18
CA TYR A 49 -4.38 10.65 1.57
C TYR A 49 -3.92 11.46 0.35
N ILE A 50 -3.48 10.81 -0.73
CA ILE A 50 -3.02 11.51 -1.94
C ILE A 50 -4.16 11.99 -2.86
N ALA A 51 -5.35 11.38 -2.75
CA ALA A 51 -6.47 11.67 -3.65
C ALA A 51 -6.82 13.18 -3.78
N PRO A 52 -6.86 13.99 -2.71
CA PRO A 52 -7.12 15.43 -2.84
C PRO A 52 -6.04 16.20 -3.62
N PHE A 53 -4.82 15.67 -3.69
CA PHE A 53 -3.69 16.28 -4.38
C PHE A 53 -3.57 15.86 -5.85
N TYR A 54 -4.52 15.06 -6.36
CA TYR A 54 -4.48 14.56 -7.72
C TYR A 54 -4.37 15.71 -8.73
N GLN A 55 -5.15 16.79 -8.58
CA GLN A 55 -5.09 17.93 -9.50
C GLN A 55 -3.72 18.61 -9.51
N ALA A 56 -3.01 18.65 -8.38
CA ALA A 56 -1.69 19.25 -8.27
C ALA A 56 -0.59 18.41 -8.94
N PHE A 57 -0.77 17.08 -8.98
CA PHE A 57 0.24 16.14 -9.47
C PHE A 57 -0.17 15.35 -10.72
N ALA A 58 -1.32 15.66 -11.33
CA ALA A 58 -1.84 14.93 -12.49
C ALA A 58 -0.90 14.94 -13.70
N ALA A 59 -0.05 15.95 -13.84
CA ALA A 59 0.94 16.03 -14.91
C ALA A 59 2.28 15.33 -14.57
N LYS A 60 2.43 14.80 -13.35
CA LYS A 60 3.69 14.21 -12.85
C LYS A 60 3.70 12.71 -13.06
N LEU A 61 4.61 12.21 -13.90
CA LEU A 61 4.76 10.78 -14.14
C LEU A 61 5.04 10.02 -12.84
N THR A 62 5.86 10.60 -11.97
CA THR A 62 6.25 9.96 -10.72
C THR A 62 5.10 9.80 -9.74
N PHE A 63 4.10 10.68 -9.79
CA PHE A 63 2.87 10.55 -9.03
C PHE A 63 2.02 9.38 -9.52
N HIS A 64 1.84 9.26 -10.84
CA HIS A 64 1.10 8.14 -11.44
C HIS A 64 1.76 6.80 -11.15
N LEU A 65 3.08 6.71 -11.30
CA LEU A 65 3.82 5.49 -10.98
C LEU A 65 3.60 5.08 -9.51
N PHE A 66 3.64 6.04 -8.58
CA PHE A 66 3.38 5.76 -7.17
C PHE A 66 1.92 5.31 -6.94
N ALA A 67 0.94 6.03 -7.47
CA ALA A 67 -0.47 5.70 -7.30
C ALA A 67 -0.83 4.33 -7.89
N TYR A 68 -0.32 4.00 -9.08
CA TYR A 68 -0.57 2.71 -9.72
C TYR A 68 0.15 1.56 -9.01
N THR A 69 1.37 1.77 -8.52
CA THR A 69 2.07 0.74 -7.74
C THR A 69 1.43 0.52 -6.36
N LEU A 70 0.86 1.56 -5.73
CA LEU A 70 0.02 1.41 -4.53
C LEU A 70 -1.24 0.59 -4.80
N LEU A 71 -1.96 0.88 -5.90
CA LEU A 71 -3.14 0.09 -6.29
C LEU A 71 -2.78 -1.37 -6.58
N ALA A 72 -1.67 -1.60 -7.29
CA ALA A 72 -1.17 -2.94 -7.56
C ALA A 72 -0.80 -3.69 -6.27
N SER A 73 -0.11 -3.02 -5.34
CA SER A 73 0.22 -3.57 -4.02
C SER A 73 -1.04 -3.97 -3.25
N LEU A 74 -1.99 -3.06 -3.09
CA LEU A 74 -3.24 -3.32 -2.37
C LEU A 74 -4.00 -4.49 -2.99
N THR A 75 -4.08 -4.54 -4.32
CA THR A 75 -4.74 -5.63 -5.05
C THR A 75 -4.04 -6.96 -4.79
N ALA A 76 -2.71 -7.00 -4.86
CA ALA A 76 -1.93 -8.20 -4.59
C ALA A 76 -2.11 -8.70 -3.15
N VAL A 77 -2.13 -7.79 -2.18
CA VAL A 77 -2.34 -8.10 -0.75
C VAL A 77 -3.74 -8.67 -0.50
N LEU A 78 -4.79 -8.06 -1.06
CA LEU A 78 -6.16 -8.57 -0.93
C LEU A 78 -6.31 -9.93 -1.62
N TYR A 79 -5.70 -10.11 -2.78
CA TYR A 79 -5.70 -11.39 -3.49
C TYR A 79 -4.96 -12.47 -2.70
N ALA A 80 -3.79 -12.15 -2.14
CA ALA A 80 -3.02 -13.05 -1.29
C ALA A 80 -3.83 -13.46 -0.05
N ALA A 81 -4.52 -12.52 0.60
CA ALA A 81 -5.41 -12.80 1.72
C ALA A 81 -6.56 -13.74 1.33
N TYR A 82 -7.22 -13.48 0.18
CA TYR A 82 -8.28 -14.34 -0.35
C TYR A 82 -7.79 -15.75 -0.68
N ARG A 83 -6.57 -15.88 -1.21
CA ARG A 83 -5.95 -17.17 -1.55
C ARG A 83 -5.25 -17.83 -0.37
N ALA A 84 -5.24 -17.20 0.81
CA ALA A 84 -4.50 -17.61 2.00
C ALA A 84 -3.01 -17.91 1.71
N VAL A 85 -2.37 -17.06 0.90
CA VAL A 85 -0.95 -17.19 0.58
C VAL A 85 -0.11 -16.90 1.82
N THR A 86 0.86 -17.78 2.10
CA THR A 86 1.75 -17.68 3.26
C THR A 86 3.17 -17.24 2.88
N ASP A 87 3.50 -17.20 1.59
CA ASP A 87 4.82 -16.80 1.11
C ASP A 87 5.07 -15.30 1.34
N LEU A 88 5.98 -15.01 2.27
CA LEU A 88 6.41 -13.66 2.62
C LEU A 88 6.98 -12.87 1.43
N LYS A 89 7.48 -13.54 0.40
CA LYS A 89 7.99 -12.87 -0.82
C LYS A 89 6.91 -12.07 -1.53
N VAL A 90 5.65 -12.52 -1.49
CA VAL A 90 4.53 -11.79 -2.10
C VAL A 90 4.34 -10.44 -1.41
N TYR A 91 4.40 -10.43 -0.08
CA TYR A 91 4.28 -9.21 0.73
C TYR A 91 5.50 -8.30 0.59
N ALA A 92 6.70 -8.88 0.46
CA ALA A 92 7.92 -8.12 0.17
C ALA A 92 7.84 -7.40 -1.19
N VAL A 93 7.31 -8.06 -2.23
CA VAL A 93 7.08 -7.44 -3.55
C VAL A 93 6.00 -6.36 -3.46
N ALA A 94 4.95 -6.57 -2.66
CA ALA A 94 3.94 -5.55 -2.40
C ALA A 94 4.52 -4.28 -1.71
N MET A 95 5.71 -4.35 -1.10
CA MET A 95 6.37 -3.15 -0.56
C MET A 95 6.99 -2.22 -1.63
N THR A 96 6.99 -2.60 -2.90
CA THR A 96 7.57 -1.82 -4.02
C THR A 96 7.22 -0.31 -4.02
N PRO A 97 5.93 0.13 -3.92
CA PRO A 97 5.60 1.55 -3.87
C PRO A 97 6.31 2.30 -2.73
N TRP A 98 6.56 1.63 -1.61
CA TRP A 98 7.20 2.22 -0.43
C TRP A 98 8.69 2.44 -0.63
N PHE A 99 9.38 1.52 -1.30
CA PHE A 99 10.77 1.75 -1.72
C PHE A 99 10.86 2.88 -2.74
N TYR A 100 9.90 2.95 -3.66
CA TYR A 100 9.85 4.00 -4.66
C TYR A 100 9.65 5.39 -4.06
N ILE A 101 8.70 5.57 -3.13
CA ILE A 101 8.50 6.88 -2.48
C ILE A 101 9.69 7.28 -1.61
N LEU A 102 10.37 6.34 -0.95
CA LEU A 102 11.60 6.62 -0.21
C LEU A 102 12.71 7.13 -1.15
N ALA A 103 12.84 6.53 -2.33
CA ALA A 103 13.77 7.01 -3.35
C ALA A 103 13.40 8.43 -3.81
N LEU A 104 12.12 8.70 -4.08
CA LEU A 104 11.66 10.06 -4.46
C LEU A 104 11.94 11.10 -3.36
N ILE A 105 11.73 10.75 -2.09
CA ILE A 105 12.07 11.62 -0.95
C ILE A 105 13.57 11.91 -0.90
N LEU A 106 14.41 10.90 -1.15
CA LEU A 106 15.86 11.10 -1.20
C LEU A 106 16.25 12.04 -2.33
N VAL A 107 15.69 11.84 -3.53
CA VAL A 107 15.99 12.70 -4.69
C VAL A 107 15.49 14.12 -4.46
N SER A 108 14.29 14.33 -3.90
CA SER A 108 13.77 15.67 -3.61
C SER A 108 14.66 16.42 -2.63
N ARG A 109 15.26 15.72 -1.64
CA ARG A 109 16.25 16.32 -0.74
C ARG A 109 17.54 16.71 -1.44
N ILE A 110 18.07 15.87 -2.33
CA ILE A 110 19.28 16.18 -3.11
C ILE A 110 19.05 17.41 -4.00
N LEU A 111 17.88 17.47 -4.64
CA LEU A 111 17.47 18.60 -5.50
C LEU A 111 16.97 19.82 -4.72
N ARG A 112 16.86 19.72 -3.39
CA ARG A 112 16.36 20.77 -2.48
C ARG A 112 14.96 21.27 -2.86
N THR A 113 14.10 20.38 -3.34
CA THR A 113 12.71 20.71 -3.68
C THR A 113 11.78 20.39 -2.52
N ALA A 114 10.77 21.24 -2.30
CA ALA A 114 9.71 20.99 -1.33
C ALA A 114 8.68 19.95 -1.82
N VAL A 115 8.72 19.60 -3.11
CA VAL A 115 7.80 18.67 -3.77
C VAL A 115 8.52 17.35 -4.04
N ILE A 116 7.89 16.24 -3.63
CA ILE A 116 8.41 14.87 -3.80
C ILE A 116 8.19 14.35 -5.23
N PHE A 117 7.07 14.71 -5.87
CA PHE A 117 6.76 14.35 -7.26
C PHE A 117 7.33 15.39 -8.22
N ILE A 118 8.56 15.17 -8.66
CA ILE A 118 9.36 16.16 -9.38
C ILE A 118 9.08 16.10 -10.89
N TRP A 119 8.98 14.88 -11.44
CA TRP A 119 8.75 14.60 -12.85
C TRP A 119 7.35 14.06 -13.10
#